data_AF-A0A9E2IK30-F1
#
_entry.id   AF-A0A9E2IK30-F1
#
_cell.length_a   1.000
_cell.length_b   1.000
_cell.length_c   1.000
_cell.angle_alpha   90.00
_cell.angle_beta   90.00
_cell.angle_gamma   90.00
#
_symmetry.space_group_name_H-M   'P 1'
#
loop_
_entity.id
_entity.type
_entity.pdbx_description
1 polymer ?
#
loop_
_entity_poly.entity_id
_entity_poly.type
_entity_poly.pdbx_seq_one_letter_code
_entity_poly.pdbx_strand_id
1 'polypeptide(L)'
;IEGVSHEFTTIEGVMEDVPEIILNIKNIVLRSYSKAPKKISIKADGEGIVTAKDIITDETVEVVNPDLHIATLTSKKAKFHVEMDVGRGRGFVPADGNKREDMPVGVVAVDSIFTPVKQVAFKVEGTRVGKRTDYDKLIIEIFTNASIEPKEALIYAAKVLSRHLELFFTLGEIPEEQVEELTPEEISLYEKLKIPISELELSVRSANCLREANIKILADLVEKAEAEMLAYRNFGKKSLTEVTNLLKTMNITLGIKIDRKKLEMV
;
A
#
# COMPACT_ATOMS: atom_id res chain seq x y z
N ILE A 1 -22.20 35.50 16.30
CA ILE A 1 -22.11 35.76 17.75
C ILE A 1 -23.22 36.76 18.08
N GLU A 2 -24.03 36.52 19.10
CA GLU A 2 -25.13 37.44 19.42
C GLU A 2 -24.61 38.83 19.81
N GLY A 3 -25.23 39.89 19.30
CA GLY A 3 -24.83 41.28 19.57
C GLY A 3 -23.61 41.78 18.78
N VAL A 4 -22.99 40.94 17.96
CA VAL A 4 -21.82 41.29 17.13
C VAL A 4 -22.24 41.49 15.68
N SER A 5 -21.95 42.66 15.11
CA SER A 5 -22.26 42.98 13.71
C SER A 5 -21.14 42.62 12.74
N HIS A 6 -19.87 42.70 13.17
CA HIS A 6 -18.69 42.41 12.36
C HIS A 6 -17.52 41.89 13.22
N GLU A 7 -16.51 41.29 12.60
CA GLU A 7 -15.39 40.66 13.32
C GLU A 7 -14.50 41.61 14.16
N PHE A 8 -14.48 42.91 13.87
CA PHE A 8 -13.61 43.88 14.57
C PHE A 8 -14.25 44.60 15.78
N THR A 9 -15.22 43.98 16.45
CA THR A 9 -15.87 44.56 17.65
C THR A 9 -15.38 43.92 18.94
N THR A 10 -15.72 44.54 20.07
CA THR A 10 -15.63 43.96 21.41
C THR A 10 -17.02 43.63 21.92
N ILE A 11 -17.14 42.68 22.86
CA ILE A 11 -18.40 42.32 23.52
C ILE A 11 -18.36 42.86 24.95
N GLU A 12 -19.39 43.61 25.36
CA GLU A 12 -19.46 44.16 26.71
C GLU A 12 -19.49 43.04 27.77
N GLY A 13 -18.56 43.09 28.73
CA GLY A 13 -18.45 42.09 29.79
C GLY A 13 -17.69 40.82 29.40
N VAL A 14 -17.05 40.78 28.22
CA VAL A 14 -16.10 39.75 27.80
C VAL A 14 -14.69 40.36 27.77
N MET A 15 -13.68 39.61 28.22
CA MET A 15 -12.29 40.09 28.27
C MET A 15 -11.63 40.11 26.88
N GLU A 16 -11.85 39.07 26.09
CA GLU A 16 -11.31 38.88 24.75
C GLU A 16 -12.10 39.67 23.70
N ASP A 17 -11.41 40.10 22.65
CA ASP A 17 -12.06 40.71 21.49
C ASP A 17 -12.64 39.64 20.54
N VAL A 18 -13.51 40.05 19.61
CA VAL A 18 -14.12 39.11 18.65
C VAL A 18 -13.06 38.38 17.78
N PRO A 19 -11.99 39.02 17.30
CA PRO A 19 -10.91 38.32 16.59
C PRO A 19 -10.24 37.22 17.41
N GLU A 20 -9.92 37.47 18.68
CA GLU A 20 -9.33 36.49 19.59
C GLU A 20 -10.29 35.33 19.85
N ILE A 21 -11.58 35.61 20.06
CA ILE A 21 -12.62 34.58 20.18
C ILE A 21 -12.70 33.72 18.91
N ILE A 22 -12.63 34.34 17.73
CA ILE A 22 -12.63 33.61 16.44
C ILE A 22 -11.39 32.70 16.35
N LEU A 23 -10.21 33.18 16.76
CA LEU A 23 -8.99 32.37 16.79
C LEU A 23 -9.10 31.20 17.76
N ASN A 24 -9.68 31.41 18.94
CA ASN A 24 -9.92 30.35 19.92
C ASN A 24 -10.92 29.32 19.37
N ILE A 25 -12.00 29.76 18.73
CA ILE A 25 -12.97 28.88 18.06
C ILE A 25 -12.30 28.05 16.96
N LYS A 26 -11.39 28.63 16.17
CA LYS A 26 -10.64 27.91 15.13
C LYS A 26 -9.74 26.80 15.70
N ASN A 27 -9.35 26.89 16.98
CA ASN A 27 -8.56 25.87 17.66
C ASN A 27 -9.41 24.73 18.26
N ILE A 28 -10.74 24.83 18.21
CA ILE A 28 -11.62 23.74 18.64
C ILE A 28 -11.41 22.54 17.70
N VAL A 29 -11.16 21.39 18.29
CA VAL A 29 -11.04 20.12 17.58
C VAL A 29 -12.35 19.36 17.72
N LEU A 30 -13.07 19.25 16.61
CA LEU A 30 -14.34 18.54 16.53
C LEU A 30 -14.18 17.24 15.75
N ARG A 31 -14.84 16.19 16.21
CA ARG A 31 -15.06 14.96 15.46
C ARG A 31 -16.56 14.83 15.18
N SER A 32 -16.94 15.05 13.92
CA SER A 32 -18.33 14.91 13.46
C SER A 32 -18.54 13.57 12.76
N TYR A 33 -19.58 12.85 13.15
CA TYR A 33 -20.07 11.62 12.52
C TYR A 33 -21.20 11.89 11.52
N SER A 34 -21.78 13.09 11.52
CA SER A 34 -22.83 13.50 10.58
C SER A 34 -22.29 13.72 9.16
N LYS A 35 -23.05 13.34 8.14
CA LYS A 35 -22.74 13.68 6.73
C LYS A 35 -23.18 15.08 6.35
N ALA A 36 -24.22 15.60 7.00
CA ALA A 36 -24.75 16.94 6.77
C ALA A 36 -24.14 17.95 7.76
N PRO A 37 -24.01 19.23 7.37
CA PRO A 37 -23.65 20.30 8.31
C PRO A 37 -24.63 20.37 9.49
N LYS A 38 -24.10 20.68 10.68
CA LYS A 38 -24.89 20.83 11.90
C LYS A 38 -24.58 22.12 12.62
N LYS A 39 -25.59 22.65 13.31
CA LYS A 39 -25.45 23.79 14.20
C LYS A 39 -25.07 23.32 15.59
N ILE A 40 -24.04 23.92 16.15
CA ILE A 40 -23.67 23.80 17.57
C ILE A 40 -23.72 25.19 18.20
N SER A 41 -23.85 25.26 19.52
CA SER A 41 -23.94 26.54 20.20
C SER A 41 -23.22 26.57 21.54
N ILE A 42 -22.80 27.74 21.98
CA ILE A 42 -22.33 28.01 23.35
C ILE A 42 -23.29 29.01 23.96
N LYS A 43 -23.74 28.76 25.18
CA LYS A 43 -24.57 29.68 25.96
C LYS A 43 -24.00 29.80 27.37
N ALA A 44 -23.38 30.93 27.65
CA ALA A 44 -22.83 31.25 28.95
C ALA A 44 -23.33 32.61 29.43
N ASP A 45 -23.84 32.64 30.67
CA ASP A 45 -24.35 33.84 31.31
C ASP A 45 -23.67 34.03 32.67
N GLY A 46 -23.37 35.28 33.03
CA GLY A 46 -22.71 35.62 34.29
C GLY A 46 -21.19 35.59 34.21
N GLU A 47 -20.54 35.74 35.36
CA GLU A 47 -19.08 35.82 35.47
C GLU A 47 -18.45 34.42 35.48
N GLY A 48 -17.41 34.20 34.69
CA GLY A 48 -16.74 32.89 34.59
C GLY A 48 -15.94 32.67 33.32
N ILE A 49 -15.20 31.57 33.27
CA ILE A 49 -14.43 31.14 32.11
C ILE A 49 -15.31 30.23 31.23
N VAL A 50 -15.33 30.51 29.93
CA VAL A 50 -16.02 29.70 28.92
C VAL A 50 -15.00 28.85 28.18
N THR A 51 -15.24 27.55 28.15
CA THR A 51 -14.35 26.55 27.52
C THR A 51 -15.08 25.80 26.41
N ALA A 52 -14.35 25.01 25.62
CA ALA A 52 -14.95 24.17 24.58
C ALA A 52 -15.87 23.08 25.17
N LYS A 53 -15.75 22.75 26.45
CA LYS A 53 -16.68 21.87 27.17
C LYS A 53 -18.10 22.43 27.24
N ASP A 54 -18.25 23.76 27.19
CA ASP A 54 -19.55 24.44 27.28
C ASP A 54 -20.30 24.46 25.93
N ILE A 55 -19.74 23.81 24.90
CA ILE A 55 -20.41 23.61 23.62
C ILE A 55 -21.58 22.65 23.77
N ILE A 56 -22.76 23.16 23.45
CA ILE A 56 -24.02 22.43 23.36
C ILE A 56 -24.12 21.85 21.96
N THR A 57 -24.10 20.52 21.89
CA THR A 57 -24.19 19.73 20.66
C THR A 57 -24.92 18.41 20.92
N ASP A 58 -25.28 17.70 19.85
CA ASP A 58 -25.82 16.34 19.92
C ASP A 58 -24.73 15.25 19.87
N GLU A 59 -25.15 13.99 20.00
CA GLU A 59 -24.29 12.80 20.02
C GLU A 59 -23.47 12.59 18.74
N THR A 60 -23.77 13.33 17.66
CA THR A 60 -23.07 13.16 16.39
C THR A 60 -21.84 14.04 16.24
N VAL A 61 -21.59 14.95 17.19
CA VAL A 61 -20.41 15.80 17.21
C VAL A 61 -19.74 15.71 18.58
N GLU A 62 -18.49 15.29 18.56
CA GLU A 62 -17.66 15.12 19.74
C GLU A 62 -16.62 16.25 19.81
N VAL A 63 -16.51 16.89 20.98
CA VAL A 63 -15.47 17.89 21.26
C VAL A 63 -14.25 17.17 21.84
N VAL A 64 -13.14 17.18 21.10
CA VAL A 64 -11.94 16.39 21.42
C VAL A 64 -11.06 17.09 22.47
N ASN A 65 -11.04 18.42 22.48
CA ASN A 65 -10.25 19.24 23.41
C ASN A 65 -11.15 20.11 24.31
N PRO A 66 -11.89 19.52 25.26
CA PRO A 66 -12.89 20.23 26.08
C PRO A 66 -12.30 21.35 26.94
N ASP A 67 -11.03 21.24 27.34
CA ASP A 67 -10.37 22.22 28.21
C ASP A 67 -9.88 23.48 27.46
N LEU A 68 -10.11 23.56 26.14
CA LEU A 68 -9.72 24.72 25.35
C LEU A 68 -10.47 25.97 25.83
N HIS A 69 -9.71 27.01 26.18
CA HIS A 69 -10.24 28.32 26.52
C HIS A 69 -10.88 28.99 25.30
N ILE A 70 -12.09 29.54 25.47
CA ILE A 70 -12.80 30.29 24.43
C ILE A 70 -12.87 31.77 24.77
N ALA A 71 -13.39 32.10 25.95
CA ALA A 71 -13.60 33.47 26.40
C ALA A 71 -13.72 33.55 27.94
N THR A 72 -13.57 34.75 28.49
CA THR A 72 -13.65 35.07 29.91
C THR A 72 -14.72 36.15 30.13
N LEU A 73 -15.76 35.80 30.87
CA LEU A 73 -16.85 36.71 31.23
C LEU A 73 -16.51 37.43 32.54
N THR A 74 -16.40 38.75 32.48
CA THR A 74 -15.91 39.61 33.58
C THR A 74 -17.03 40.27 34.37
N SER A 75 -18.30 40.09 33.98
CA SER A 75 -19.45 40.74 34.60
C SER A 75 -20.58 39.76 34.85
N LYS A 76 -21.27 39.90 36.00
CA LYS A 76 -22.48 39.12 36.32
C LYS A 76 -23.65 39.33 35.35
N LYS A 77 -23.60 40.38 34.53
CA LYS A 77 -24.61 40.66 33.49
C LYS A 77 -24.12 40.28 32.08
N ALA A 78 -22.90 39.77 31.94
CA ALA A 78 -22.36 39.35 30.66
C ALA A 78 -23.17 38.17 30.11
N LYS A 79 -23.41 38.20 28.80
CA LYS A 79 -24.06 37.13 28.05
C LYS A 79 -23.21 36.81 26.84
N PHE A 80 -22.84 35.55 26.69
CA PHE A 80 -22.01 35.08 25.60
C PHE A 80 -22.69 33.91 24.89
N HIS A 81 -23.38 34.24 23.80
CA HIS A 81 -24.16 33.30 23.01
C HIS A 81 -23.58 33.23 21.60
N VAL A 82 -23.10 32.05 21.21
CA VAL A 82 -22.45 31.80 19.93
C VAL A 82 -23.13 30.62 19.26
N GLU A 83 -23.48 30.76 17.98
CA GLU A 83 -23.89 29.66 17.12
C GLU A 83 -22.81 29.44 16.06
N MET A 84 -22.48 28.18 15.78
CA MET A 84 -21.47 27.78 14.81
C MET A 84 -22.02 26.69 13.90
N ASP A 85 -21.73 26.79 12.60
CA ASP A 85 -22.02 25.73 11.63
C ASP A 85 -20.79 24.81 11.50
N VAL A 86 -20.97 23.52 11.78
CA VAL A 86 -19.94 22.48 11.70
C VAL A 86 -20.23 21.56 10.53
N GLY A 87 -19.26 21.45 9.62
CA GLY A 87 -19.33 20.55 8.47
C GLY A 87 -18.18 19.53 8.46
N ARG A 88 -18.29 18.53 7.57
CA ARG A 88 -17.17 17.66 7.22
C ARG A 88 -16.64 18.06 5.85
N GLY A 89 -15.33 18.07 5.72
CA GLY A 89 -14.65 18.42 4.48
C GLY A 89 -13.28 17.77 4.40
N ARG A 90 -12.49 18.20 3.43
CA ARG A 90 -11.11 17.75 3.23
C ARG A 90 -10.23 18.95 2.90
N GLY A 91 -9.03 18.97 3.47
CA GLY A 91 -8.04 20.01 3.20
C GLY A 91 -8.36 21.31 3.93
N PHE A 92 -8.37 22.42 3.18
CA PHE A 92 -8.54 23.77 3.70
C PHE A 92 -9.52 24.52 2.80
N VAL A 93 -10.47 25.22 3.41
CA VAL A 93 -11.38 26.14 2.72
C VAL A 93 -11.19 27.52 3.33
N PRO A 94 -10.77 28.52 2.54
CA PRO A 94 -10.61 29.88 3.05
C PRO A 94 -11.96 30.49 3.44
N ALA A 95 -11.95 31.48 4.32
CA ALA A 95 -13.15 32.17 4.79
C ALA A 95 -14.04 32.67 3.63
N ASP A 96 -13.44 33.21 2.57
CA ASP A 96 -14.19 33.66 1.38
C ASP A 96 -14.93 32.53 0.67
N GLY A 97 -14.38 31.32 0.66
CA GLY A 97 -15.04 30.14 0.10
C GLY A 97 -16.24 29.65 0.90
N ASN A 98 -16.37 30.09 2.16
CA ASN A 98 -17.50 29.78 3.03
C ASN A 98 -18.60 30.83 2.95
N LYS A 99 -18.36 32.02 2.38
CA LYS A 99 -19.37 33.07 2.23
C LYS A 99 -20.48 32.61 1.28
N ARG A 100 -21.74 32.93 1.64
CA ARG A 100 -22.91 32.71 0.80
C ARG A 100 -23.69 34.02 0.67
N GLU A 101 -24.33 34.24 -0.47
CA GLU A 101 -25.11 35.46 -0.75
C GLU A 101 -26.31 35.63 0.20
N ASP A 102 -26.84 34.52 0.73
CA ASP A 102 -27.99 34.47 1.63
C ASP A 102 -27.61 34.54 3.12
N MET A 103 -26.34 34.82 3.46
CA MET A 103 -25.92 34.91 4.86
C MET A 103 -26.57 36.11 5.57
N PRO A 104 -27.19 35.90 6.74
CA PRO A 104 -27.66 36.98 7.58
C PRO A 104 -26.53 37.91 8.03
N VAL A 105 -26.87 39.17 8.27
CA VAL A 105 -25.97 40.14 8.90
C VAL A 105 -25.58 39.64 10.30
N GLY A 106 -24.29 39.70 10.63
CA GLY A 106 -23.73 39.20 11.90
C GLY A 106 -23.20 37.76 11.84
N VAL A 107 -23.29 37.08 10.69
CA VAL A 107 -22.58 35.82 10.44
C VAL A 107 -21.16 36.15 9.97
N VAL A 108 -20.17 35.66 10.70
CA VAL A 108 -18.76 35.81 10.36
C VAL A 108 -18.27 34.51 9.72
N ALA A 109 -17.87 34.59 8.45
CA ALA A 109 -17.27 33.45 7.77
C ALA A 109 -15.84 33.25 8.26
N VAL A 110 -15.50 32.01 8.63
CA VAL A 110 -14.17 31.62 9.10
C VAL A 110 -13.59 30.55 8.19
N ASP A 111 -12.27 30.45 8.14
CA ASP A 111 -11.60 29.37 7.42
C ASP A 111 -11.94 28.01 8.03
N SER A 112 -12.09 26.99 7.18
CA SER A 112 -12.33 25.62 7.61
C SER A 112 -11.08 24.77 7.43
N ILE A 113 -10.53 24.28 8.53
CA ILE A 113 -9.31 23.47 8.57
C ILE A 113 -9.70 22.00 8.80
N PHE A 114 -9.87 21.25 7.71
CA PHE A 114 -10.22 19.82 7.76
C PHE A 114 -9.00 18.90 7.77
N THR A 115 -7.90 19.37 8.39
CA THR A 115 -6.61 18.67 8.41
C THR A 115 -6.25 18.28 9.84
N PRO A 116 -6.50 17.01 10.23
CA PRO A 116 -6.28 16.54 11.60
C PRO A 116 -4.81 16.15 11.88
N VAL A 117 -4.02 15.90 10.84
CA VAL A 117 -2.58 15.63 10.94
C VAL A 117 -1.82 16.95 10.96
N LYS A 118 -1.03 17.20 12.01
CA LYS A 118 -0.27 18.45 12.19
C LYS A 118 1.15 18.35 11.66
N GLN A 119 1.78 17.18 11.83
CA GLN A 119 3.16 16.96 11.41
C GLN A 119 3.37 15.48 11.07
N VAL A 120 4.20 15.24 10.05
CA VAL A 120 4.69 13.91 9.70
C VAL A 120 6.20 14.00 9.50
N ALA A 121 6.95 13.09 10.11
CA ALA A 121 8.37 12.89 9.86
C ALA A 121 8.61 11.44 9.45
N PHE A 122 9.64 11.21 8.64
CA PHE A 122 10.04 9.85 8.27
C PHE A 122 11.55 9.71 8.23
N LYS A 123 12.03 8.51 8.48
CA LYS A 123 13.44 8.13 8.39
C LYS A 123 13.54 6.73 7.81
N VAL A 124 14.51 6.54 6.91
CA VAL A 124 14.89 5.22 6.41
C VAL A 124 16.25 4.86 7.02
N GLU A 125 16.36 3.66 7.58
CA GLU A 125 17.61 3.13 8.11
C GLU A 125 17.79 1.67 7.73
N GLY A 126 19.04 1.25 7.51
CA GLY A 126 19.33 -0.15 7.23
C GLY A 126 18.96 -1.05 8.40
N THR A 127 18.37 -2.20 8.12
CA THR A 127 17.95 -3.17 9.13
C THR A 127 18.38 -4.58 8.75
N ARG A 128 18.68 -5.38 9.77
CA ARG A 128 19.01 -6.79 9.61
C ARG A 128 17.77 -7.63 9.90
N VAL A 129 17.37 -8.47 8.94
CA VAL A 129 16.28 -9.43 9.10
C VAL A 129 16.88 -10.84 9.08
N GLY A 130 17.01 -11.43 10.27
CA GLY A 130 17.67 -12.74 10.44
C GLY A 130 19.15 -12.71 10.03
N LYS A 131 19.49 -13.39 8.93
CA LYS A 131 20.86 -13.42 8.37
C LYS A 131 21.11 -12.38 7.26
N ARG A 132 20.06 -11.73 6.74
CA ARG A 132 20.14 -10.75 5.65
C ARG A 132 20.28 -9.33 6.20
N THR A 133 21.18 -8.53 5.62
CA THR A 133 21.54 -7.18 6.10
C THR A 133 21.22 -6.07 5.10
N ASP A 134 20.54 -6.40 4.00
CA ASP A 134 20.23 -5.56 2.85
C ASP A 134 18.80 -5.01 2.87
N TYR A 135 18.09 -5.12 3.99
CA TYR A 135 16.74 -4.58 4.14
C TYR A 135 16.78 -3.13 4.64
N ASP A 136 15.80 -2.35 4.20
CA ASP A 136 15.52 -1.02 4.73
C ASP A 136 14.35 -1.06 5.71
N LYS A 137 14.47 -0.32 6.81
CA LYS A 137 13.41 -0.05 7.77
C LYS A 137 12.94 1.38 7.62
N LEU A 138 11.64 1.53 7.37
CA LEU A 138 10.97 2.83 7.34
C LEU A 138 10.34 3.12 8.71
N ILE A 139 10.72 4.25 9.30
CA ILE A 139 10.12 4.79 10.52
C ILE A 139 9.31 6.02 10.12
N ILE A 140 8.04 6.07 10.51
CA ILE A 140 7.15 7.22 10.27
C ILE A 140 6.60 7.68 11.62
N GLU A 141 6.80 8.96 11.92
CA GLU A 141 6.28 9.63 13.11
C GLU A 141 5.15 10.56 12.68
N ILE A 142 3.95 10.37 13.24
CA ILE A 142 2.74 11.09 12.85
C ILE A 142 2.15 11.76 14.08
N PHE A 143 2.01 13.09 14.03
CA PHE A 143 1.40 13.90 15.08
C PHE A 143 0.02 14.37 14.61
N THR A 144 -1.02 14.01 15.36
CA THR A 144 -2.41 14.40 15.08
C THR A 144 -2.96 15.27 16.21
N ASN A 145 -4.07 15.96 15.94
CA ASN A 145 -4.81 16.71 16.96
C ASN A 145 -5.81 15.84 17.76
N ALA A 146 -5.57 14.52 17.82
CA ALA A 146 -6.43 13.50 18.45
C ALA A 146 -7.83 13.29 17.82
N SER A 147 -8.26 14.07 16.84
CA SER A 147 -9.53 13.77 16.13
C SER A 147 -9.43 12.50 15.27
N ILE A 148 -8.23 12.07 14.92
CA ILE A 148 -7.92 10.78 14.30
C ILE A 148 -6.68 10.19 14.95
N GLU A 149 -6.64 8.87 15.11
CA GLU A 149 -5.42 8.21 15.58
C GLU A 149 -4.35 8.17 14.47
N PRO A 150 -3.05 8.28 14.81
CA PRO A 150 -1.95 8.16 13.86
C PRO A 150 -2.03 6.93 12.96
N LYS A 151 -2.39 5.78 13.54
CA LYS A 151 -2.55 4.51 12.82
C LYS A 151 -3.65 4.58 11.78
N GLU A 152 -4.81 5.12 12.15
CA GLU A 152 -5.94 5.28 11.24
C GLU A 152 -5.64 6.25 10.11
N ALA A 153 -4.95 7.35 10.42
CA ALA A 153 -4.48 8.31 9.42
C ALA A 153 -3.55 7.66 8.38
N LEU A 154 -2.62 6.80 8.82
CA LEU A 154 -1.74 6.05 7.93
C LEU A 154 -2.51 5.07 7.04
N ILE A 155 -3.46 4.32 7.62
CA ILE A 155 -4.32 3.40 6.86
C ILE A 155 -5.13 4.16 5.81
N TYR A 156 -5.69 5.32 6.18
CA TYR A 156 -6.43 6.16 5.26
C TYR A 156 -5.54 6.67 4.12
N ALA A 157 -4.32 7.14 4.43
CA ALA A 157 -3.35 7.57 3.43
C ALA A 157 -2.96 6.45 2.47
N ALA A 158 -2.69 5.24 2.98
CA ALA A 158 -2.38 4.08 2.16
C ALA A 158 -3.54 3.72 1.20
N LYS A 159 -4.78 3.72 1.70
CA LYS A 159 -5.98 3.50 0.86
C LYS A 159 -6.11 4.56 -0.25
N VAL A 160 -5.85 5.83 0.08
CA VAL A 160 -5.86 6.90 -0.92
C VAL A 160 -4.78 6.66 -1.98
N LEU A 161 -3.57 6.29 -1.57
CA LEU A 161 -2.48 5.97 -2.50
C LEU A 161 -2.82 4.79 -3.42
N SER A 162 -3.31 3.67 -2.85
CA SER A 162 -3.70 2.49 -3.62
C SER A 162 -4.74 2.82 -4.70
N ARG A 163 -5.77 3.62 -4.37
CA ARG A 163 -6.78 4.06 -5.35
C ARG A 163 -6.21 4.88 -6.50
N HIS A 164 -5.14 5.64 -6.26
CA HIS A 164 -4.47 6.38 -7.35
C HIS A 164 -3.60 5.44 -8.20
N LEU A 165 -3.01 4.40 -7.59
CA LEU A 165 -2.22 3.41 -8.31
C LEU A 165 -3.07 2.47 -9.18
N GLU A 166 -4.31 2.16 -8.76
CA GLU A 166 -5.25 1.34 -9.52
C GLU A 166 -5.48 1.85 -10.95
N LEU A 167 -5.43 3.18 -11.15
CA LEU A 167 -5.55 3.79 -12.48
C LEU A 167 -4.42 3.38 -13.43
N PHE A 168 -3.25 2.97 -12.93
CA PHE A 168 -2.14 2.53 -13.77
C PHE A 168 -2.26 1.07 -14.18
N PHE A 169 -2.89 0.23 -13.35
CA PHE A 169 -3.09 -1.19 -13.68
C PHE A 169 -4.07 -1.37 -14.85
N THR A 170 -4.93 -0.40 -15.11
CA THR A 170 -5.86 -0.42 -16.25
C THR A 170 -5.26 0.13 -17.54
N LEU A 171 -4.06 0.73 -17.51
CA LEU A 171 -3.41 1.33 -18.69
C LEU A 171 -2.68 0.30 -19.58
N GLY A 172 -2.47 -0.92 -19.10
CA GLY A 172 -1.91 -2.01 -19.90
C GLY A 172 -1.41 -3.17 -19.06
N GLU A 173 -1.51 -4.37 -19.61
CA GLU A 173 -0.83 -5.55 -19.06
C GLU A 173 0.62 -5.51 -19.52
N ILE A 174 1.55 -5.53 -18.57
CA ILE A 174 2.93 -5.93 -18.87
C ILE A 174 2.80 -7.41 -19.26
N PRO A 175 3.28 -7.84 -20.45
CA PRO A 175 3.33 -9.27 -20.74
C PRO A 175 4.09 -9.90 -19.59
N GLU A 176 3.44 -10.76 -18.81
CA GLU A 176 4.17 -11.58 -17.84
C GLU A 176 5.29 -12.24 -18.65
N GLU A 177 6.55 -12.02 -18.26
CA GLU A 177 7.60 -12.94 -18.68
C GLU A 177 7.14 -14.28 -18.15
N GLN A 178 6.57 -15.11 -19.03
CA GLN A 178 6.30 -16.50 -18.75
C GLN A 178 7.66 -17.10 -18.45
N VAL A 179 8.04 -17.10 -17.18
CA VAL A 179 9.03 -18.04 -16.69
C VAL A 179 8.36 -19.37 -16.96
N GLU A 180 8.78 -20.07 -18.03
CA GLU A 180 8.31 -21.42 -18.30
C GLU A 180 8.71 -22.28 -17.10
N GLU A 181 7.83 -22.38 -16.11
CA GLU A 181 7.97 -23.32 -15.02
C GLU A 181 7.86 -24.71 -15.62
N LEU A 182 8.97 -25.45 -15.58
CA LEU A 182 9.00 -26.84 -16.02
C LEU A 182 8.01 -27.63 -15.19
N THR A 183 7.15 -28.38 -15.86
CA THR A 183 6.24 -29.32 -15.20
C THR A 183 7.05 -30.39 -14.44
N PRO A 184 6.50 -31.02 -13.38
CA PRO A 184 7.19 -32.11 -12.67
C PRO A 184 7.61 -33.27 -13.59
N GLU A 185 6.85 -33.49 -14.67
CA GLU A 185 7.15 -34.50 -15.69
C GLU A 185 8.35 -34.10 -16.55
N GLU A 186 8.46 -32.83 -16.93
CA GLU A 186 9.63 -32.30 -17.65
C GLU A 186 10.89 -32.36 -16.78
N ILE A 187 10.81 -31.97 -15.50
CA ILE A 187 11.95 -32.05 -14.57
C ILE A 187 12.48 -33.49 -14.50
N SER A 188 11.59 -34.47 -14.28
CA SER A 188 11.99 -35.88 -14.23
C SER A 188 12.60 -36.39 -15.54
N LEU A 189 12.13 -35.88 -16.68
CA LEU A 189 12.70 -36.23 -17.99
C LEU A 189 14.10 -35.62 -18.15
N TYR A 190 14.28 -34.33 -17.87
CA TYR A 190 15.56 -33.65 -17.98
C TYR A 190 16.62 -34.19 -17.01
N GLU A 191 16.23 -34.61 -15.79
CA GLU A 191 17.12 -35.33 -14.87
C GLU A 191 17.67 -36.63 -15.47
N LYS A 192 16.79 -37.44 -16.09
CA LYS A 192 17.21 -38.69 -16.76
C LYS A 192 18.16 -38.42 -17.92
N LEU A 193 17.94 -37.33 -18.67
CA LEU A 193 18.77 -36.96 -19.82
C LEU A 193 20.20 -36.52 -19.43
N LYS A 194 20.46 -36.18 -18.16
CA LYS A 194 21.82 -35.85 -17.66
C LYS A 194 22.68 -37.06 -17.33
N ILE A 195 22.10 -38.27 -17.28
CA ILE A 195 22.84 -39.48 -16.90
C ILE A 195 23.97 -39.71 -17.91
N PRO A 196 25.23 -39.90 -17.45
CA PRO A 196 26.35 -40.16 -18.35
C PRO A 196 26.25 -41.56 -18.95
N ILE A 197 26.72 -41.71 -20.19
CA ILE A 197 26.71 -43.01 -20.90
C ILE A 197 27.49 -44.10 -20.14
N SER A 198 28.45 -43.73 -19.29
CA SER A 198 29.20 -44.66 -18.44
C SER A 198 28.38 -45.34 -17.36
N GLU A 199 27.27 -44.74 -16.94
CA GLU A 199 26.38 -45.28 -15.90
C GLU A 199 25.25 -46.14 -16.50
N LEU A 200 25.12 -46.15 -17.83
CA LEU A 200 24.16 -46.99 -18.53
C LEU A 200 24.68 -48.43 -18.61
N GLU A 201 23.80 -49.40 -18.37
CA GLU A 201 24.08 -50.84 -18.48
C GLU A 201 24.20 -51.32 -19.93
N LEU A 202 25.11 -50.71 -20.69
CA LEU A 202 25.42 -51.06 -22.07
C LEU A 202 26.63 -52.00 -22.13
N SER A 203 26.65 -52.86 -23.15
CA SER A 203 27.82 -53.69 -23.44
C SER A 203 29.06 -52.84 -23.69
N VAL A 204 30.23 -53.40 -23.35
CA VAL A 204 31.55 -52.75 -23.53
C VAL A 204 31.74 -52.24 -24.96
N ARG A 205 31.17 -52.93 -25.96
CA ARG A 205 31.22 -52.53 -27.37
C ARG A 205 30.37 -51.28 -27.62
N SER A 206 29.10 -51.27 -27.18
CA SER A 206 28.18 -50.16 -27.38
C SER A 206 28.66 -48.90 -26.65
N ALA A 207 29.12 -49.03 -25.40
CA ALA A 207 29.67 -47.91 -24.62
C ALA A 207 30.95 -47.32 -25.25
N ASN A 208 31.85 -48.15 -25.78
CA ASN A 208 33.07 -47.67 -26.45
C ASN A 208 32.78 -46.98 -27.79
N CYS A 209 31.82 -47.49 -28.57
CA CYS A 209 31.43 -46.86 -29.83
C CYS A 209 30.79 -45.48 -29.60
N LEU A 210 29.94 -45.35 -28.58
CA LEU A 210 29.32 -44.06 -28.21
C LEU A 210 30.37 -43.06 -27.70
N ARG A 211 31.38 -43.53 -26.95
CA ARG A 211 32.49 -42.69 -26.48
C ARG A 211 33.37 -42.22 -27.64
N GLU A 212 33.67 -43.07 -28.61
CA GLU A 212 34.39 -42.69 -29.85
C GLU A 212 33.60 -41.69 -30.69
N ALA A 213 32.27 -41.76 -30.67
CA ALA A 213 31.36 -40.81 -31.32
C ALA A 213 31.18 -39.48 -30.55
N ASN A 214 31.92 -39.27 -29.46
CA ASN A 214 31.85 -38.11 -28.56
C ASN A 214 30.46 -37.89 -27.92
N ILE A 215 29.69 -38.96 -27.73
CA ILE A 215 28.40 -38.96 -27.02
C ILE A 215 28.68 -39.26 -25.55
N LYS A 216 28.50 -38.26 -24.66
CA LYS A 216 28.91 -38.37 -23.24
C LYS A 216 27.74 -38.54 -22.28
N ILE A 217 26.61 -37.90 -22.57
CA ILE A 217 25.39 -37.94 -21.74
C ILE A 217 24.22 -38.49 -22.54
N LEU A 218 23.17 -38.94 -21.85
CA LEU A 218 21.96 -39.47 -22.47
C LEU A 218 21.27 -38.44 -23.39
N ALA A 219 21.33 -37.15 -23.07
CA ALA A 219 20.81 -36.07 -23.91
C ALA A 219 21.44 -36.09 -25.32
N ASP A 220 22.76 -36.24 -25.41
CA ASP A 220 23.49 -36.28 -26.70
C ASP A 220 23.13 -37.54 -27.52
N LEU A 221 22.75 -38.64 -26.85
CA LEU A 221 22.36 -39.90 -27.49
C LEU A 221 20.97 -39.78 -28.13
N VAL A 222 20.04 -39.17 -27.41
CA VAL A 222 18.62 -39.06 -27.77
C VAL A 222 18.39 -38.07 -28.92
N GLU A 223 19.27 -37.07 -29.10
CA GLU A 223 19.22 -36.14 -30.24
C GLU A 223 19.57 -36.80 -31.59
N LYS A 224 20.20 -37.97 -31.58
CA LYS A 224 20.68 -38.65 -32.80
C LYS A 224 19.66 -39.63 -33.36
N ALA A 225 19.55 -39.66 -34.69
CA ALA A 225 18.67 -40.59 -35.39
C ALA A 225 19.29 -41.99 -35.49
N GLU A 226 18.45 -43.03 -35.56
CA GLU A 226 18.89 -44.42 -35.71
C GLU A 226 19.80 -44.64 -36.94
N ALA A 227 19.52 -43.93 -38.03
CA ALA A 227 20.31 -43.97 -39.26
C ALA A 227 21.73 -43.40 -39.07
N GLU A 228 21.88 -42.37 -38.24
CA GLU A 228 23.18 -41.76 -37.92
C GLU A 228 23.99 -42.67 -37.00
N MET A 229 23.33 -43.37 -36.07
CA MET A 229 23.99 -44.32 -35.17
C MET A 229 24.65 -45.48 -35.93
N LEU A 230 24.00 -45.97 -36.98
CA LEU A 230 24.52 -47.06 -37.83
C LEU A 230 25.73 -46.65 -38.68
N ALA A 231 25.99 -45.36 -38.84
CA ALA A 231 27.15 -44.85 -39.57
C ALA A 231 28.43 -44.83 -38.70
N TYR A 232 28.32 -44.98 -37.38
CA TYR A 232 29.49 -44.99 -36.51
C TYR A 232 30.33 -46.26 -36.68
N ARG A 233 31.65 -46.07 -36.65
CA ARG A 233 32.63 -47.15 -36.82
C ARG A 233 32.40 -48.23 -35.76
N ASN A 234 32.25 -49.48 -36.20
CA ASN A 234 31.99 -50.65 -35.35
C ASN A 234 30.63 -50.66 -34.60
N PHE A 235 29.70 -49.75 -34.94
CA PHE A 235 28.35 -49.74 -34.39
C PHE A 235 27.41 -50.61 -35.25
N GLY A 236 27.06 -51.80 -34.74
CA GLY A 236 26.27 -52.78 -35.48
C GLY A 236 24.79 -52.81 -35.06
N LYS A 237 23.98 -53.57 -35.82
CA LYS A 237 22.54 -53.79 -35.53
C LYS A 237 22.28 -54.28 -34.10
N LYS A 238 23.17 -55.10 -33.53
CA LYS A 238 23.07 -55.59 -32.15
C LYS A 238 23.23 -54.47 -31.10
N SER A 239 24.16 -53.54 -31.32
CA SER A 239 24.37 -52.37 -30.45
C SER A 239 23.21 -51.38 -30.55
N LEU A 240 22.64 -51.21 -31.74
CA LEU A 240 21.44 -50.41 -31.92
C LEU A 240 20.25 -51.00 -31.14
N THR A 241 20.00 -52.31 -31.26
CA THR A 241 18.91 -52.97 -30.51
C THR A 241 19.08 -52.86 -29.01
N GLU A 242 20.32 -52.94 -28.51
CA GLU A 242 20.64 -52.76 -27.09
C GLU A 242 20.30 -51.34 -26.60
N VAL A 243 20.73 -50.32 -27.33
CA VAL A 243 20.42 -48.90 -27.01
C VAL A 243 18.92 -48.64 -27.08
N THR A 244 18.23 -49.10 -28.12
CA THR A 244 16.79 -48.92 -28.29
C THR A 244 15.99 -49.61 -27.18
N ASN A 245 16.42 -50.80 -26.72
CA ASN A 245 15.75 -51.51 -25.62
C ASN A 245 15.94 -50.78 -24.28
N LEU A 246 17.14 -50.27 -24.00
CA LEU A 246 17.41 -49.51 -22.79
C LEU A 246 16.60 -48.20 -22.74
N LEU A 247 16.55 -47.48 -23.86
CA LEU A 247 15.76 -46.25 -23.98
C LEU A 247 14.25 -46.52 -23.79
N LYS A 248 13.74 -47.64 -24.32
CA LYS A 248 12.36 -48.07 -24.08
C LYS A 248 12.06 -48.34 -22.61
N THR A 249 12.99 -48.93 -21.85
CA THR A 249 12.83 -49.13 -20.40
C THR A 249 12.75 -47.80 -19.64
N MET A 250 13.39 -46.75 -20.15
CA MET A 250 13.34 -45.40 -19.58
C MET A 250 12.19 -44.55 -20.11
N ASN A 251 11.33 -45.10 -20.98
CA ASN A 251 10.27 -44.41 -21.73
C ASN A 251 10.78 -43.25 -22.61
N ILE A 252 11.98 -43.37 -23.17
CA ILE A 252 12.61 -42.37 -24.05
C ILE A 252 12.74 -42.96 -25.46
N THR A 253 12.59 -42.12 -26.49
CA THR A 253 12.77 -42.50 -27.91
C THR A 253 13.95 -41.76 -28.54
N LEU A 254 14.51 -42.31 -29.62
CA LEU A 254 15.59 -41.67 -30.38
C LEU A 254 15.03 -40.59 -31.32
N GLY A 255 15.82 -39.55 -31.59
CA GLY A 255 15.49 -38.46 -32.51
C GLY A 255 14.64 -37.34 -31.90
N ILE A 256 14.64 -37.19 -30.57
CA ILE A 256 13.94 -36.09 -29.90
C ILE A 256 14.83 -34.84 -29.95
N LYS A 257 14.24 -33.68 -30.29
CA LYS A 257 14.91 -32.38 -30.13
C LYS A 257 14.79 -31.93 -28.68
N ILE A 258 15.92 -31.81 -27.99
CA ILE A 258 15.98 -31.41 -26.58
C ILE A 258 16.23 -29.90 -26.52
N ASP A 259 15.51 -29.20 -25.65
CA ASP A 259 15.83 -27.81 -25.33
C ASP A 259 16.97 -27.77 -24.30
N ARG A 260 18.15 -27.33 -24.74
CA ARG A 260 19.34 -27.25 -23.88
C ARG A 260 19.18 -26.21 -22.76
N LYS A 261 18.35 -25.18 -22.94
CA LYS A 261 18.07 -24.21 -21.87
C LYS A 261 17.32 -24.88 -20.72
N LYS A 262 16.34 -25.71 -21.04
CA LYS A 262 15.58 -26.49 -20.03
C LYS A 262 16.43 -27.55 -19.34
N LEU A 263 17.39 -28.15 -20.05
CA LEU A 263 18.37 -29.08 -19.48
C LEU A 263 19.33 -28.41 -18.48
N GLU A 264 19.69 -27.14 -18.69
CA GLU A 264 20.54 -26.35 -17.78
C GLU A 264 19.77 -25.78 -16.57
N MET A 265 18.44 -25.69 -16.65
CA MET A 265 17.56 -25.18 -15.58
C MET A 265 17.23 -26.23 -14.51
N VAL A 266 17.20 -27.51 -14.89
CA VAL A 266 17.23 -28.69 -13.98
C VAL A 266 18.68 -28.95 -13.59
#